data_AF-A0A920R5I8-F1
#
_entry.id   AF-A0A920R5I8-F1
#
_cell.length_a   1.000
_cell.length_b   1.000
_cell.length_c   1.000
_cell.angle_alpha   90.00
_cell.angle_beta   90.00
_cell.angle_gamma   90.00
#
_symmetry.space_group_name_H-M   'P 1'
#
loop_
_entity.id
_entity.type
_entity.pdbx_description
1 polymer ?
#
loop_
_entity_poly.entity_id
_entity_poly.type
_entity_poly.pdbx_seq_one_letter_code
_entity_poly.pdbx_strand_id
1 'polypeptide(L)'
;MSRDAVGNLTLEAQIVRISDALAYLAHDILDALRSDFIQLQDLPSEAVSALGERHSQRVNAVVENVIESSWDCSGEVDLSDDVKPWIRMSPELGQIVTDLRVFMFERFYHPISASLEGRKAAAKFSACYLNTSSLTLI
;
A
#
# COMPACT_ATOMS: atom_id res chain seq x y z
N MET A 1 1.46 -8.87 -6.70
CA MET A 1 2.76 -9.05 -5.99
C MET A 1 3.33 -10.40 -6.41
N SER A 2 4.61 -10.50 -6.81
CA SER A 2 5.21 -11.78 -7.25
C SER A 2 6.15 -12.37 -6.19
N ARG A 3 6.28 -13.70 -6.20
CA ARG A 3 7.19 -14.44 -5.31
C ARG A 3 8.65 -14.01 -5.50
N ASP A 4 9.05 -13.73 -6.74
CA ASP A 4 10.41 -13.30 -7.05
C ASP A 4 10.79 -11.98 -6.36
N ALA A 5 9.82 -11.08 -6.17
CA ALA A 5 10.02 -9.81 -5.49
C ALA A 5 10.24 -9.93 -3.97
N VAL A 6 10.14 -11.14 -3.40
CA VAL A 6 10.36 -11.40 -1.96
C VAL A 6 11.34 -12.52 -1.68
N GLY A 7 11.94 -13.14 -2.69
CA GLY A 7 12.72 -14.37 -2.52
C GLY A 7 13.83 -14.28 -1.46
N ASN A 8 14.40 -13.08 -1.26
CA ASN A 8 15.49 -12.81 -0.32
C ASN A 8 15.02 -12.21 1.03
N LEU A 9 13.72 -12.01 1.23
CA LEU A 9 13.17 -11.44 2.46
C LEU A 9 12.73 -12.56 3.42
N THR A 10 12.91 -12.33 4.72
CA THR A 10 12.30 -13.18 5.75
C THR A 10 10.77 -13.02 5.73
N LEU A 11 10.03 -13.95 6.33
CA LEU A 11 8.56 -13.86 6.39
C LEU A 11 8.12 -12.61 7.16
N GLU A 12 8.82 -12.23 8.23
CA GLU A 12 8.56 -11.02 9.00
C GLU A 12 8.75 -9.75 8.14
N ALA A 13 9.82 -9.70 7.35
CA ALA A 13 10.04 -8.58 6.43
C ALA A 13 8.94 -8.50 5.35
N GLN A 14 8.43 -9.64 4.89
CA GLN A 14 7.30 -9.69 3.96
C GLN A 14 5.99 -9.22 4.62
N ILE A 15 5.73 -9.60 5.87
CA ILE A 15 4.58 -9.13 6.66
C ILE A 15 4.64 -7.61 6.81
N VAL A 16 5.76 -7.06 7.28
CA VAL A 16 5.93 -5.61 7.48
C VAL A 16 5.67 -4.85 6.17
N ARG A 17 6.14 -5.37 5.04
CA ARG A 17 5.91 -4.74 3.74
C ARG A 17 4.43 -4.70 3.33
N ILE A 18 3.67 -5.75 3.63
CA ILE A 18 2.22 -5.76 3.38
C ILE A 18 1.49 -4.87 4.38
N SER A 19 1.88 -4.89 5.66
CA SER A 19 1.30 -4.04 6.70
C SER A 19 1.46 -2.56 6.38
N ASP A 20 2.64 -2.14 5.91
CA ASP A 20 2.89 -0.75 5.48
C ASP A 20 2.00 -0.34 4.30
N ALA A 21 1.90 -1.22 3.29
CA ALA A 21 1.02 -1.01 2.15
C ALA A 21 -0.48 -0.90 2.53
N LEU A 22 -0.92 -1.67 3.53
CA LEU A 22 -2.29 -1.62 4.04
C LEU A 22 -2.53 -0.35 4.87
N ALA A 23 -1.61 0.00 5.76
CA ALA A 23 -1.72 1.18 6.61
C ALA A 23 -1.83 2.46 5.77
N TYR A 24 -0.95 2.60 4.77
CA TYR A 24 -1.00 3.66 3.77
C TYR A 24 -2.39 3.74 3.12
N LEU A 25 -2.82 2.67 2.47
CA LEU A 25 -4.09 2.66 1.73
C LEU A 25 -5.29 2.99 2.62
N ALA A 26 -5.33 2.43 3.83
CA ALA A 26 -6.45 2.59 4.74
C ALA A 26 -6.54 4.01 5.31
N HIS A 27 -5.40 4.63 5.63
CA HIS A 27 -5.34 6.01 6.13
C HIS A 27 -5.62 7.02 5.03
N ASP A 28 -5.03 6.84 3.85
CA ASP A 28 -5.15 7.83 2.78
C ASP A 28 -6.54 7.86 2.15
N ILE A 29 -7.24 6.71 2.07
CA ILE A 29 -8.66 6.70 1.68
C ILE A 29 -9.48 7.47 2.72
N LEU A 30 -9.18 7.31 4.01
CA LEU A 30 -9.88 8.05 5.06
C LEU A 30 -9.65 9.56 4.92
N ASP A 31 -8.42 9.98 4.64
CA ASP A 31 -8.08 11.41 4.46
C ASP A 31 -8.67 11.99 3.17
N ALA A 32 -8.73 11.22 2.09
CA ALA A 32 -9.39 11.61 0.85
C ALA A 32 -10.89 11.84 1.03
N LEU A 33 -11.56 10.95 1.79
CA LEU A 33 -12.96 11.11 2.14
C LEU A 33 -13.18 12.28 3.10
N ARG A 34 -12.32 12.47 4.11
CA ARG A 34 -12.44 13.56 5.10
C ARG A 34 -12.17 14.95 4.52
N SER A 35 -11.45 15.04 3.41
CA SER A 35 -11.15 16.29 2.73
C SER A 35 -12.19 16.66 1.66
N ASP A 36 -13.24 15.84 1.48
CA ASP A 36 -14.23 15.95 0.40
C ASP A 36 -13.60 15.95 -1.01
N PHE A 37 -12.34 15.53 -1.14
CA PHE A 37 -11.63 15.47 -2.42
C PHE A 37 -12.15 14.32 -3.28
N ILE A 38 -12.57 13.24 -2.62
CA ILE A 38 -13.18 12.04 -3.19
C ILE A 38 -14.35 11.68 -2.30
N GLN A 39 -15.46 11.25 -2.88
CA GLN A 39 -16.60 10.70 -2.16
C GLN A 39 -16.57 9.17 -2.17
N LEU A 40 -17.29 8.52 -1.25
CA LEU A 40 -17.30 7.06 -1.17
C LEU A 40 -17.76 6.40 -2.49
N GLN A 41 -18.74 7.01 -3.17
CA GLN A 41 -19.25 6.56 -4.47
C GLN A 41 -18.25 6.71 -5.64
N ASP A 42 -17.20 7.51 -5.46
CA ASP A 42 -16.17 7.67 -6.49
C ASP A 42 -15.16 6.52 -6.44
N LEU A 43 -15.06 5.79 -5.32
CA LEU A 43 -14.18 4.65 -5.19
C LEU A 43 -14.61 3.52 -6.17
N PRO A 44 -13.66 2.73 -6.70
CA PRO A 44 -13.98 1.57 -7.52
C PRO A 44 -14.97 0.65 -6.82
N SER A 45 -16.08 0.31 -7.49
CA SER A 45 -17.17 -0.47 -6.90
C SER A 45 -16.72 -1.85 -6.44
N GLU A 46 -15.81 -2.50 -7.19
CA GLU A 46 -15.21 -3.78 -6.80
C GLU A 46 -14.41 -3.68 -5.51
N ALA A 47 -13.68 -2.58 -5.31
CA ALA A 47 -12.94 -2.33 -4.08
C ALA A 47 -13.88 -2.12 -2.89
N VAL A 48 -14.95 -1.35 -3.06
CA VAL A 48 -15.97 -1.17 -2.02
C VAL A 48 -16.67 -2.49 -1.70
N SER A 49 -16.99 -3.31 -2.70
CA SER A 49 -17.64 -4.61 -2.50
C SER A 49 -16.75 -5.62 -1.78
N ALA A 50 -15.45 -5.65 -2.10
CA ALA A 50 -14.53 -6.63 -1.53
C ALA A 50 -13.97 -6.21 -0.17
N LEU A 51 -13.73 -4.92 0.03
CA LEU A 51 -13.07 -4.39 1.23
C LEU A 51 -14.05 -3.74 2.22
N GLY A 52 -15.23 -3.34 1.75
CA GLY A 52 -16.23 -2.64 2.55
C GLY A 52 -16.06 -1.11 2.61
N GLU A 53 -17.10 -0.47 3.11
CA GLU A 53 -17.24 1.00 3.13
C GLU A 53 -16.50 1.66 4.30
N ARG A 54 -16.37 0.96 5.44
CA ARG A 54 -15.72 1.49 6.62
C ARG A 54 -14.24 1.16 6.63
N HIS A 55 -13.44 2.06 7.21
CA HIS A 55 -12.00 1.87 7.38
C HIS A 55 -11.65 0.54 8.06
N SER A 56 -12.33 0.19 9.16
CA SER A 56 -12.08 -1.07 9.87
C SER A 56 -12.42 -2.31 9.04
N GLN A 57 -13.44 -2.25 8.19
CA GLN A 57 -13.81 -3.37 7.29
C GLN A 57 -12.70 -3.62 6.27
N ARG A 58 -12.14 -2.56 5.69
CA ARG A 58 -11.06 -2.69 4.70
C ARG A 58 -9.81 -3.31 5.30
N VAL A 59 -9.42 -2.87 6.49
CA VAL A 59 -8.27 -3.43 7.20
C VAL A 59 -8.51 -4.91 7.49
N ASN A 60 -9.69 -5.26 8.02
CA ASN A 60 -10.04 -6.63 8.35
C ASN A 60 -10.01 -7.55 7.12
N ALA A 61 -10.66 -7.14 6.03
CA ALA A 61 -10.74 -7.93 4.80
C ALA A 61 -9.36 -8.25 4.21
N VAL A 62 -8.44 -7.28 4.22
CA VAL A 62 -7.07 -7.52 3.74
C VAL A 62 -6.29 -8.42 4.70
N VAL A 63 -6.42 -8.22 6.01
CA VAL A 63 -5.73 -9.04 7.01
C VAL A 63 -6.19 -10.50 6.94
N GLU A 64 -7.50 -10.74 6.94
CA GLU A 64 -8.07 -12.08 6.83
C GLU A 64 -7.59 -12.78 5.56
N ASN A 65 -7.66 -12.11 4.41
CA ASN A 65 -7.23 -12.68 3.15
C ASN A 65 -5.72 -12.99 3.12
N VAL A 66 -4.88 -12.16 3.72
CA VAL A 66 -3.43 -12.41 3.82
C VAL A 66 -3.15 -13.65 4.68
N ILE A 67 -3.87 -13.81 5.80
CA ILE A 67 -3.75 -14.97 6.68
C ILE A 67 -4.16 -16.24 5.92
N GLU A 68 -5.33 -16.23 5.30
CA GLU A 68 -5.86 -17.37 4.54
C GLU A 68 -4.94 -17.75 3.38
N SER A 69 -4.45 -16.75 2.63
CA SER A 69 -3.60 -16.97 1.45
C SER A 69 -2.18 -17.40 1.79
N SER A 70 -1.75 -17.21 3.05
CA SER A 70 -0.39 -17.48 3.54
C SER A 70 -0.36 -18.55 4.63
N TRP A 71 -1.40 -19.40 4.74
CA TRP A 71 -1.48 -20.42 5.80
C TRP A 71 -0.32 -21.43 5.75
N ASP A 72 0.25 -21.67 4.57
CA ASP A 72 1.46 -22.47 4.39
C ASP A 72 2.70 -21.90 5.11
N CYS A 73 2.67 -20.64 5.49
CA CYS A 73 3.73 -19.98 6.25
C CYS A 73 3.64 -20.23 7.77
N SER A 74 2.56 -20.85 8.27
CA SER A 74 2.32 -21.07 9.71
C SER A 74 3.25 -22.10 10.34
N GLY A 75 3.85 -22.97 9.52
CA GLY A 75 4.59 -24.14 9.97
C GLY A 75 3.71 -25.34 10.37
N GLU A 76 2.39 -25.22 10.25
CA GLU A 76 1.45 -26.33 10.50
C GLU A 76 1.23 -27.21 9.26
N VAL A 77 1.70 -26.77 8.09
CA VAL A 77 1.60 -27.48 6.82
C VAL A 77 2.96 -28.09 6.49
N ASP A 78 3.00 -29.41 6.28
CA ASP A 78 4.18 -30.09 5.76
C ASP A 78 4.39 -29.70 4.30
N LEU A 79 5.29 -28.74 4.08
CA LEU A 79 5.78 -28.37 2.77
C LEU A 79 6.96 -29.26 2.40
N SER A 80 7.11 -29.58 1.11
CA SER A 80 8.34 -30.21 0.63
C SER A 80 9.52 -29.24 0.77
N ASP A 81 10.73 -29.79 0.96
CA ASP A 81 11.97 -29.01 1.16
C ASP A 81 12.25 -28.01 0.01
N ASP A 82 11.74 -28.29 -1.20
CA ASP A 82 11.91 -27.44 -2.38
C ASP A 82 10.97 -26.21 -2.41
N VAL A 83 9.97 -26.16 -1.52
CA VAL A 83 8.94 -25.11 -1.52
C VAL A 83 9.20 -24.13 -0.38
N LYS A 84 9.83 -23.00 -0.71
CA LYS A 84 9.94 -21.87 0.21
C LYS A 84 8.60 -21.10 0.31
N PRO A 85 7.90 -21.07 1.46
CA PRO A 85 6.67 -20.32 1.61
C PRO A 85 6.92 -18.81 1.57
N TRP A 86 5.86 -18.03 1.32
CA TRP A 86 5.92 -16.57 1.21
C TRP A 86 4.56 -15.94 1.51
N ILE A 87 4.59 -14.74 2.07
CA ILE A 87 3.40 -14.00 2.50
C ILE A 87 2.76 -13.28 1.31
N ARG A 88 1.45 -13.44 1.15
CA ARG A 88 0.71 -13.00 -0.03
C ARG A 88 -0.76 -12.74 0.26
N MET A 89 -1.40 -12.02 -0.65
CA MET A 89 -2.85 -11.95 -0.80
C MET A 89 -3.30 -12.94 -1.88
N SER A 90 -4.60 -13.22 -1.95
CA SER A 90 -5.17 -13.94 -3.08
C SER A 90 -4.99 -13.13 -4.37
N PRO A 91 -4.91 -13.78 -5.55
CA PRO A 91 -4.78 -13.08 -6.82
C PRO A 91 -5.87 -12.03 -7.05
N GLU A 92 -7.11 -12.35 -6.68
CA GLU A 92 -8.28 -11.50 -6.83
C GLU A 92 -8.16 -10.26 -5.95
N LEU A 93 -7.90 -10.43 -4.65
CA LEU A 93 -7.76 -9.30 -3.73
C LEU A 93 -6.54 -8.44 -4.08
N GLY A 94 -5.43 -9.08 -4.47
CA GLY A 94 -4.23 -8.39 -4.91
C GLY A 94 -4.47 -7.47 -6.11
N GLN A 95 -5.32 -7.89 -7.05
CA GLN A 95 -5.71 -7.06 -8.19
C GLN A 95 -6.58 -5.88 -7.74
N ILE A 96 -7.60 -6.13 -6.93
CA ILE A 96 -8.49 -5.09 -6.39
C ILE A 96 -7.72 -4.00 -5.63
N VAL A 97 -6.78 -4.41 -4.76
CA VAL A 97 -5.93 -3.48 -4.00
C VAL A 97 -5.00 -2.70 -4.92
N THR A 98 -4.51 -3.31 -6.00
CA THR A 98 -3.68 -2.64 -7.00
C THR A 98 -4.48 -1.58 -7.75
N ASP A 99 -5.68 -1.90 -8.19
CA ASP A 99 -6.55 -0.98 -8.94
C ASP A 99 -7.01 0.18 -8.05
N LEU A 100 -7.34 -0.10 -6.78
CA LEU A 100 -7.65 0.94 -5.80
C LEU A 100 -6.46 1.89 -5.56
N ARG A 101 -5.23 1.35 -5.52
CA ARG A 101 -4.03 2.17 -5.39
C ARG A 101 -3.80 3.06 -6.61
N VAL A 102 -3.98 2.51 -7.82
CA VAL A 102 -3.88 3.29 -9.08
C VAL A 102 -4.91 4.41 -9.07
N PHE A 103 -6.16 4.09 -8.73
CA PHE A 103 -7.23 5.08 -8.60
C PHE A 103 -6.84 6.21 -7.63
N MET A 104 -6.36 5.87 -6.42
CA MET A 104 -5.94 6.87 -5.44
C MET A 104 -4.78 7.73 -5.97
N PHE A 105 -3.84 7.14 -6.72
CA PHE A 105 -2.74 7.86 -7.38
C PHE A 105 -3.23 8.92 -8.35
N GLU A 106 -4.15 8.54 -9.23
CA GLU A 106 -4.69 9.43 -10.25
C GLU A 106 -5.63 10.48 -9.68
N ARG A 107 -6.49 10.09 -8.73
CA ARG A 107 -7.60 10.91 -8.25
C ARG A 107 -7.29 11.71 -7.00
N PHE A 108 -6.32 11.30 -6.18
CA PHE A 108 -6.00 11.98 -4.93
C PHE A 108 -4.58 12.55 -4.93
N TYR A 109 -3.57 11.70 -5.11
CA TYR A 109 -2.18 12.11 -4.92
C TYR A 109 -1.67 13.05 -6.01
N HIS A 110 -1.97 12.78 -7.29
CA HIS A 110 -1.53 13.64 -8.38
C HIS A 110 -2.08 15.08 -8.26
N PRO A 111 -3.40 15.27 -8.08
CA PRO A 111 -3.95 16.61 -7.86
C PRO A 111 -3.38 17.32 -6.63
N ILE A 112 -3.23 16.63 -5.50
CA ILE A 112 -2.67 17.22 -4.27
C ILE A 112 -1.21 17.61 -4.46
N SER A 113 -0.41 16.77 -5.11
CA SER A 113 0.99 17.08 -5.40
C SER A 113 1.13 18.28 -6.34
N ALA A 114 0.17 18.46 -7.25
CA ALA A 114 0.09 19.60 -8.15
C ALA A 114 -0.52 20.86 -7.50
N SER A 115 -0.95 20.81 -6.24
CA SER A 115 -1.42 21.99 -5.50
C SER A 115 -0.29 23.01 -5.27
N LEU A 116 -0.66 24.23 -4.88
CA LEU A 116 0.32 25.26 -4.53
C LEU A 116 1.18 24.82 -3.34
N GLU A 117 0.56 24.18 -2.36
CA GLU A 117 1.17 23.62 -1.16
C GLU A 117 2.14 22.49 -1.53
N GLY A 118 1.72 21.59 -2.42
CA GLY A 118 2.55 20.49 -2.94
C GLY A 118 3.81 21.00 -3.66
N ARG A 119 3.66 22.00 -4.54
CA ARG A 119 4.81 22.65 -5.21
C ARG A 119 5.73 23.36 -4.23
N LYS A 120 5.20 24.05 -3.22
CA LYS A 120 6.01 24.71 -2.17
C LYS A 120 6.80 23.69 -1.35
N ALA A 121 6.21 22.55 -1.01
CA ALA A 121 6.90 21.47 -0.32
C ALA A 121 8.06 20.92 -1.17
N ALA A 122 7.80 20.58 -2.45
CA ALA A 122 8.82 20.08 -3.37
C ALA A 122 9.98 21.08 -3.58
N ALA A 123 9.67 22.38 -3.68
CA ALA A 123 10.67 23.44 -3.81
C ALA A 123 11.57 23.54 -2.55
N LYS A 124 10.99 23.42 -1.34
CA LYS A 124 11.77 23.39 -0.09
C LYS A 124 12.69 22.18 -0.02
N PHE A 125 12.21 20.99 -0.38
CA PHE A 125 13.05 19.79 -0.45
C PHE A 125 14.20 19.97 -1.45
N SER A 126 13.92 20.47 -2.64
CA SER A 126 14.96 20.72 -3.67
C SER A 126 16.00 21.73 -3.20
N ALA A 127 15.57 22.80 -2.52
CA ALA A 127 16.48 23.78 -1.93
C ALA A 127 17.39 23.14 -0.88
N CYS A 128 16.87 22.29 0.01
CA CYS A 128 17.68 21.59 1.01
C CYS A 128 18.73 20.67 0.37
N TYR A 129 18.37 19.92 -0.69
CA TYR A 129 19.31 19.01 -1.37
C TYR A 129 20.42 19.74 -2.14
N LEU A 130 20.09 20.87 -2.78
CA LEU A 130 21.08 21.65 -3.53
C LEU A 130 22.00 22.45 -2.60
N ASN A 131 21.49 22.91 -1.46
CA ASN A 131 22.26 23.72 -0.53
C ASN A 131 23.17 22.89 0.40
N THR A 132 22.95 21.58 0.53
CA THR A 132 23.88 20.66 1.21
C THR A 132 25.08 20.25 0.36
N SER A 133 25.00 20.41 -0.98
CA SER A 133 26.10 20.09 -1.90
C SER A 133 27.15 21.22 -2.03
N SER A 134 26.91 22.40 -1.43
CA SER A 134 27.86 23.52 -1.39
C SER A 134 28.67 23.62 -0.08
N LEU A 135 28.58 22.61 0.81
CA LEU A 135 29.27 22.61 2.11
C LEU A 135 30.43 21.60 2.23
N THR A 136 30.96 21.07 1.10
CA THR A 136 32.14 20.17 1.09
C THR A 136 33.39 20.82 0.48
N LEU A 137 33.65 22.08 0.82
CA LEU A 137 34.93 22.76 0.55
C LEU A 137 35.27 23.71 1.71
N ILE A 138 35.50 23.16 2.90
CA ILE A 138 36.42 23.71 3.92
C ILE A 138 37.10 22.53 4.60
#